data_AF-A0A519X678-F1
#
_entry.id   AF-A0A519X678-F1
#
_cell.length_a   1.000
_cell.length_b   1.000
_cell.length_c   1.000
_cell.angle_alpha   90.00
_cell.angle_beta   90.00
_cell.angle_gamma   90.00
#
_symmetry.space_group_name_H-M   'P 1'
#
loop_
_entity.id
_entity.type
_entity.pdbx_description
1 polymer ?
#
loop_
_entity_poly.entity_id
_entity_poly.type
_entity_poly.pdbx_seq_one_letter_code
_entity_poly.pdbx_strand_id
1 'polypeptide(L)'
;MLKTALKHQHCVITSGTGSGKSLTYMATIFNDLLKNPPTEPGIRAIIVYPMNALINSQHEEIKRYAKQYTEQTGSPFPINFAQYTGQEKADDKESIRKELNLQIPTQVILTLVPEDKSLKNPTFKDICNTLKGTLLFGNQQLGNRIDNFVTGAMQVPNFLNYLKDNVLIVTPGDRGDIIIAALQANQSSSYPKIAGIVLTAG
;
A
#
# COMPACT_ATOMS: atom_id res chain seq x y z
N MET A 1 -34.71 1.62 4.15
CA MET A 1 -33.56 2.17 3.41
C MET A 1 -33.34 1.48 2.06
N LEU A 2 -33.08 0.15 2.04
CA LEU A 2 -32.89 -0.63 0.80
C LEU A 2 -34.00 -0.43 -0.25
N LYS A 3 -35.27 -0.33 0.15
CA LYS A 3 -36.41 -0.12 -0.76
C LYS A 3 -36.33 1.15 -1.63
N THR A 4 -35.67 2.22 -1.17
CA THR A 4 -35.52 3.47 -1.93
C THR A 4 -34.41 3.36 -2.97
N ALA A 5 -33.29 2.71 -2.61
CA ALA A 5 -32.16 2.51 -3.52
C ALA A 5 -32.52 1.55 -4.68
N LEU A 6 -33.44 0.62 -4.46
CA LEU A 6 -33.99 -0.26 -5.50
C LEU A 6 -34.88 0.43 -6.53
N LYS A 7 -35.27 1.70 -6.33
CA LYS A 7 -36.09 2.48 -7.27
C LYS A 7 -35.28 3.29 -8.29
N HIS A 8 -33.96 3.05 -8.39
CA HIS A 8 -33.05 3.76 -9.30
C HIS A 8 -33.06 5.29 -9.10
N GLN A 9 -33.30 5.75 -7.88
CA GLN A 9 -33.28 7.17 -7.51
C GLN A 9 -31.94 7.54 -6.85
N HIS A 10 -31.48 8.77 -7.05
CA HIS A 10 -30.34 9.30 -6.32
C HIS A 10 -30.61 9.24 -4.81
N CYS A 11 -29.71 8.62 -4.05
CA CYS A 11 -29.87 8.41 -2.62
C CYS A 11 -28.67 8.96 -1.87
N VAL A 12 -28.94 9.75 -0.83
CA VAL A 12 -27.94 10.23 0.12
C VAL A 12 -28.09 9.43 1.41
N ILE A 13 -27.02 8.76 1.85
CA ILE A 13 -26.99 7.96 3.07
C ILE A 13 -26.15 8.70 4.10
N THR A 14 -26.78 9.23 5.15
CA THR A 14 -26.09 9.85 6.29
C THR A 14 -26.13 8.93 7.50
N SER A 15 -24.98 8.64 8.11
CA SER A 15 -24.88 7.89 9.37
C SER A 15 -23.48 7.98 9.98
N GLY A 16 -23.29 7.54 11.23
CA GLY A 16 -21.98 7.46 11.90
C GLY A 16 -21.05 6.37 11.33
N THR A 17 -19.75 6.45 11.59
CA THR A 17 -18.77 5.39 11.26
C THR A 17 -19.16 4.07 11.94
N GLY A 18 -19.02 2.94 11.24
CA GLY A 18 -19.38 1.60 11.76
C GLY A 18 -20.86 1.20 11.64
N SER A 19 -21.74 2.09 11.15
CA SER A 19 -23.19 1.80 11.06
C SER A 19 -23.61 0.92 9.86
N GLY A 20 -22.67 0.27 9.16
CA GLY A 20 -22.97 -0.58 8.01
C GLY A 20 -23.29 0.15 6.69
N LYS A 21 -22.79 1.39 6.48
CA LYS A 21 -22.94 2.09 5.17
C LYS A 21 -22.37 1.26 4.02
N SER A 22 -21.18 0.69 4.22
CA SER A 22 -20.52 -0.19 3.27
C SER A 22 -21.41 -1.32 2.79
N LEU A 23 -21.87 -2.11 3.75
CA LEU A 23 -22.81 -3.20 3.49
C LEU A 23 -24.09 -2.71 2.80
N THR A 24 -24.58 -1.51 3.14
CA THR A 24 -25.81 -0.97 2.57
C THR A 24 -25.68 -0.71 1.06
N TYR A 25 -24.64 0.00 0.60
CA TYR A 25 -24.48 0.21 -0.86
C TYR A 25 -24.05 -1.08 -1.57
N MET A 26 -23.20 -1.91 -0.95
CA MET A 26 -22.75 -3.18 -1.56
C MET A 26 -23.93 -4.14 -1.77
N ALA A 27 -24.75 -4.34 -0.73
CA ALA A 27 -25.94 -5.20 -0.83
C ALA A 27 -26.94 -4.66 -1.86
N THR A 28 -27.06 -3.33 -1.98
CA THR A 28 -27.91 -2.72 -3.01
C THR A 28 -27.40 -3.04 -4.41
N ILE A 29 -26.10 -2.79 -4.67
CA ILE A 29 -25.46 -3.04 -5.97
C ILE A 29 -25.55 -4.53 -6.32
N PHE A 30 -25.15 -5.42 -5.41
CA PHE A 30 -25.18 -6.87 -5.66
C PHE A 30 -26.59 -7.37 -5.90
N ASN A 31 -27.58 -6.93 -5.11
CA ASN A 31 -28.96 -7.33 -5.34
C ASN A 31 -29.48 -6.88 -6.71
N ASP A 32 -29.12 -5.69 -7.17
CA ASP A 32 -29.49 -5.21 -8.50
C ASP A 32 -28.83 -6.05 -9.61
N LEU A 33 -27.51 -6.25 -9.54
CA LEU A 33 -26.77 -7.05 -10.52
C LEU A 33 -27.24 -8.51 -10.61
N LEU A 34 -27.61 -9.11 -9.48
CA LEU A 34 -28.09 -10.50 -9.43
C LEU A 34 -29.53 -10.65 -9.94
N LYS A 35 -30.39 -9.65 -9.73
CA LYS A 35 -31.78 -9.68 -10.21
C LYS A 35 -31.92 -9.25 -11.65
N ASN A 36 -31.05 -8.34 -12.10
CA ASN A 36 -31.06 -7.74 -13.42
C ASN A 36 -29.70 -7.98 -14.11
N PRO A 37 -29.37 -9.24 -14.46
CA PRO A 37 -28.07 -9.55 -15.05
C PRO A 37 -27.86 -8.79 -16.38
N PRO A 38 -26.65 -8.25 -16.62
CA PRO A 38 -26.31 -7.57 -17.86
C PRO A 38 -26.49 -8.47 -19.08
N THR A 39 -27.01 -7.91 -20.17
CA THR A 39 -26.99 -8.56 -21.50
C THR A 39 -25.66 -8.36 -22.21
N GLU A 40 -24.95 -7.26 -21.90
CA GLU A 40 -23.67 -6.90 -22.50
C GLU A 40 -22.56 -6.77 -21.44
N PRO A 41 -21.30 -7.12 -21.76
CA PRO A 41 -20.17 -6.89 -20.88
C PRO A 41 -19.93 -5.40 -20.62
N GLY A 42 -19.53 -5.06 -19.39
CA GLY A 42 -19.08 -3.72 -19.05
C GLY A 42 -19.11 -3.42 -17.55
N ILE A 43 -18.58 -2.27 -17.16
CA ILE A 43 -18.65 -1.77 -15.78
C ILE A 43 -20.10 -1.41 -15.43
N ARG A 44 -20.63 -2.01 -14.36
CA ARG A 44 -22.03 -1.76 -13.93
C ARG A 44 -22.15 -0.94 -12.67
N ALA A 45 -21.07 -0.83 -11.91
CA ALA A 45 -21.00 -0.03 -10.70
C ALA A 45 -19.56 0.47 -10.48
N ILE A 46 -19.43 1.72 -10.05
CA ILE A 46 -18.16 2.33 -9.63
C ILE A 46 -18.36 2.79 -8.20
N ILE A 47 -17.45 2.37 -7.31
CA ILE A 47 -17.44 2.78 -5.91
C ILE A 47 -16.18 3.62 -5.70
N VAL A 48 -16.37 4.89 -5.35
CA VAL A 48 -15.28 5.85 -5.15
C VAL A 48 -15.02 6.02 -3.66
N TYR A 49 -13.76 5.88 -3.26
CA TYR A 49 -13.31 6.13 -1.89
C TYR A 49 -12.26 7.23 -1.83
N PRO A 50 -12.18 7.99 -0.73
CA PRO A 50 -11.23 9.09 -0.60
C PRO A 50 -9.79 8.65 -0.34
N MET A 51 -9.55 7.37 0.01
CA MET A 51 -8.21 6.87 0.40
C MET A 51 -7.99 5.41 0.01
N ASN A 52 -6.77 5.08 -0.44
CA ASN A 52 -6.39 3.71 -0.81
C ASN A 52 -6.60 2.70 0.33
N ALA A 53 -6.39 3.08 1.59
CA ALA A 53 -6.62 2.20 2.73
C ALA A 53 -8.07 1.70 2.79
N LEU A 54 -9.03 2.58 2.46
CA LEU A 54 -10.44 2.21 2.38
C LEU A 54 -10.69 1.32 1.16
N ILE A 55 -10.13 1.65 0.00
CA ILE A 55 -10.23 0.81 -1.21
C ILE A 55 -9.76 -0.61 -0.91
N ASN A 56 -8.57 -0.74 -0.32
CA ASN A 56 -7.95 -2.02 0.02
C ASN A 56 -8.79 -2.81 1.02
N SER A 57 -9.26 -2.16 2.10
CA SER A 57 -10.12 -2.81 3.09
C SER A 57 -11.41 -3.34 2.49
N GLN A 58 -12.01 -2.60 1.55
CA GLN A 58 -13.28 -2.95 0.94
C GLN A 58 -13.10 -3.99 -0.18
N HIS A 59 -11.98 -3.96 -0.90
CA HIS A 59 -11.61 -4.97 -1.87
C HIS A 59 -11.39 -6.34 -1.22
N GLU A 60 -10.70 -6.38 -0.07
CA GLU A 60 -10.56 -7.61 0.73
C GLU A 60 -11.90 -8.11 1.28
N GLU A 61 -12.82 -7.21 1.63
CA GLU A 61 -14.17 -7.58 2.05
C GLU A 61 -14.95 -8.26 0.91
N ILE A 62 -14.88 -7.72 -0.33
CA ILE A 62 -15.50 -8.35 -1.51
C ILE A 62 -14.89 -9.72 -1.80
N LYS A 63 -13.56 -9.87 -1.70
CA LYS A 63 -12.90 -11.18 -1.86
C LYS A 63 -13.41 -12.21 -0.85
N ARG A 64 -13.63 -11.80 0.40
CA ARG A 64 -14.21 -12.70 1.42
C ARG A 64 -15.61 -13.14 1.03
N TYR A 65 -16.46 -12.24 0.55
CA TYR A 65 -17.80 -12.60 0.06
C TYR A 65 -17.74 -13.56 -1.13
N ALA A 66 -16.86 -13.31 -2.11
CA ALA A 66 -16.69 -14.17 -3.28
C ALA A 66 -16.22 -15.58 -2.89
N LYS A 67 -15.30 -15.66 -1.92
CA LYS A 67 -14.81 -16.94 -1.37
C LYS A 67 -15.93 -17.70 -0.66
N GLN A 68 -16.65 -17.04 0.25
CA GLN A 68 -17.76 -17.65 0.98
C GLN A 68 -18.87 -18.12 0.05
N TYR A 69 -19.20 -17.36 -0.98
CA TYR A 69 -20.18 -17.76 -1.99
C TYR A 69 -19.77 -19.06 -2.68
N THR A 70 -18.52 -19.15 -3.13
CA THR A 70 -18.00 -20.34 -3.79
C THR A 70 -18.01 -21.56 -2.86
N GLU A 71 -17.62 -21.38 -1.60
CA GLU A 71 -17.64 -22.43 -0.58
C GLU A 71 -19.05 -22.94 -0.27
N GLN A 72 -20.06 -22.06 -0.25
CA GLN A 72 -21.44 -22.42 0.09
C GLN A 72 -22.23 -23.00 -1.08
N THR A 73 -21.96 -22.55 -2.30
CA THR A 73 -22.77 -22.89 -3.49
C THR A 73 -22.08 -23.89 -4.42
N GLY A 74 -20.77 -24.10 -4.29
CA GLY A 74 -19.97 -24.86 -5.23
C GLY A 74 -19.82 -24.21 -6.60
N SER A 75 -20.33 -22.99 -6.79
CA SER A 75 -20.33 -22.25 -8.05
C SER A 75 -19.45 -21.00 -7.96
N PRO A 76 -18.82 -20.55 -9.06
CA PRO A 76 -18.02 -19.33 -9.05
C PRO A 76 -18.86 -18.11 -8.70
N PHE A 77 -18.26 -17.14 -8.02
CA PHE A 77 -18.92 -15.88 -7.69
C PHE A 77 -19.40 -15.17 -8.97
N PRO A 78 -20.68 -14.81 -9.10
CA PRO A 78 -21.28 -14.36 -10.36
C PRO A 78 -20.93 -12.91 -10.74
N ILE A 79 -20.18 -12.20 -9.91
CA ILE A 79 -19.83 -10.79 -10.12
C ILE A 79 -18.32 -10.64 -10.22
N ASN A 80 -17.84 -10.07 -11.33
CA ASN A 80 -16.45 -9.67 -11.47
C ASN A 80 -16.22 -8.30 -10.80
N PHE A 81 -15.08 -8.13 -10.14
CA PHE A 81 -14.70 -6.88 -9.50
C PHE A 81 -13.20 -6.64 -9.62
N ALA A 82 -12.82 -5.36 -9.69
CA ALA A 82 -11.44 -4.92 -9.80
C ALA A 82 -11.22 -3.63 -8.99
N GLN A 83 -9.97 -3.32 -8.67
CA GLN A 83 -9.56 -2.06 -8.04
C GLN A 83 -8.70 -1.26 -9.01
N TYR A 84 -8.87 0.07 -9.00
CA TYR A 84 -8.15 0.98 -9.88
C TYR A 84 -7.44 2.04 -9.04
N THR A 85 -6.17 1.77 -8.68
CA THR A 85 -5.33 2.67 -7.88
C THR A 85 -3.93 2.78 -8.49
N GLY A 86 -2.98 3.38 -7.75
CA GLY A 86 -1.57 3.41 -8.14
C GLY A 86 -0.81 2.11 -7.84
N GLN A 87 -1.43 1.15 -7.12
CA GLN A 87 -0.74 0.01 -6.48
C GLN A 87 -0.74 -1.28 -7.30
N GLU A 88 -1.62 -1.39 -8.31
CA GLU A 88 -1.77 -2.58 -9.16
C GLU A 88 -0.71 -2.64 -10.27
N LYS A 89 -0.60 -3.82 -10.92
CA LYS A 89 0.29 -4.04 -12.08
C LYS A 89 -0.13 -3.19 -13.28
N ALA A 90 0.82 -2.90 -14.18
CA ALA A 90 0.57 -2.07 -15.37
C ALA A 90 -0.57 -2.63 -16.23
N ASP A 91 -0.51 -3.92 -16.57
CA ASP A 91 -1.48 -4.59 -17.45
C ASP A 91 -2.92 -4.54 -16.90
N ASP A 92 -3.08 -4.74 -15.58
CA ASP A 92 -4.38 -4.67 -14.91
C ASP A 92 -4.96 -3.25 -15.00
N LYS A 93 -4.12 -2.23 -14.76
CA LYS A 93 -4.51 -0.82 -14.82
C LYS A 93 -4.91 -0.40 -16.22
N GLU A 94 -4.17 -0.82 -17.25
CA GLU A 94 -4.49 -0.48 -18.63
C GLU A 94 -5.81 -1.07 -19.08
N SER A 95 -6.07 -2.34 -18.73
CA SER A 95 -7.32 -3.03 -19.05
C SER A 95 -8.52 -2.32 -18.43
N ILE A 96 -8.44 -1.97 -17.14
CA ILE A 96 -9.51 -1.24 -16.44
C ILE A 96 -9.68 0.18 -16.98
N ARG A 97 -8.57 0.88 -17.27
CA ARG A 97 -8.59 2.24 -17.84
C ARG A 97 -9.30 2.28 -19.18
N LYS A 98 -9.06 1.28 -20.04
CA LYS A 98 -9.72 1.18 -21.35
C LYS A 98 -11.23 1.05 -21.21
N GLU A 99 -11.69 0.17 -20.32
CA GLU A 99 -13.12 -0.02 -20.07
C GLU A 99 -13.77 1.23 -19.46
N LEU A 100 -13.11 1.87 -18.48
CA LEU A 100 -13.59 3.12 -17.89
C LEU A 100 -13.73 4.24 -18.93
N ASN A 101 -12.78 4.38 -19.85
CA ASN A 101 -12.83 5.40 -20.91
C ASN A 101 -13.98 5.21 -21.91
N LEU A 102 -14.52 3.99 -22.04
CA LEU A 102 -15.68 3.73 -22.89
C LEU A 102 -17.00 4.17 -22.24
N GLN A 103 -17.03 4.28 -20.92
CA GLN A 103 -18.27 4.47 -20.15
C GLN A 103 -18.34 5.78 -19.37
N ILE A 104 -17.20 6.38 -19.06
CA ILE A 104 -17.11 7.64 -18.32
C ILE A 104 -17.10 8.82 -19.30
N PRO A 105 -17.83 9.92 -19.01
CA PRO A 105 -17.81 11.11 -19.84
C PRO A 105 -16.40 11.71 -19.99
N THR A 106 -16.09 12.25 -21.16
CA THR A 106 -14.79 12.84 -21.48
C THR A 106 -14.41 14.05 -20.61
N GLN A 107 -15.36 14.66 -19.89
CA GLN A 107 -15.07 15.74 -18.94
C GLN A 107 -14.45 15.24 -17.62
N VAL A 108 -14.54 13.94 -17.31
CA VAL A 108 -13.95 13.37 -16.10
C VAL A 108 -12.50 13.00 -16.35
N ILE A 109 -11.60 13.61 -15.58
CA ILE A 109 -10.16 13.32 -15.68
C ILE A 109 -9.87 12.01 -14.95
N LEU A 110 -9.51 10.96 -15.71
CA LEU A 110 -9.05 9.69 -15.18
C LEU A 110 -7.52 9.67 -15.10
N THR A 111 -6.97 9.90 -13.90
CA THR A 111 -5.53 9.86 -13.65
C THR A 111 -5.20 9.02 -12.42
N LEU A 112 -4.01 8.44 -12.41
CA LEU A 112 -3.47 7.67 -11.29
C LEU A 112 -2.21 8.34 -10.79
N VAL A 113 -2.16 8.61 -9.49
CA VAL A 113 -0.92 9.01 -8.83
C VAL A 113 -0.12 7.73 -8.57
N PRO A 114 1.09 7.58 -9.14
CA PRO A 114 1.90 6.38 -8.94
C PRO A 114 2.24 6.21 -7.46
N GLU A 115 2.29 4.97 -6.99
CA GLU A 115 2.73 4.69 -5.63
C GLU A 115 4.23 4.95 -5.49
N ASP A 116 4.60 5.89 -4.63
CA ASP A 116 5.99 6.13 -4.25
C ASP A 116 6.30 5.42 -2.93
N LYS A 117 7.12 4.37 -3.01
CA LYS A 117 7.55 3.59 -1.84
C LYS A 117 8.38 4.41 -0.85
N SER A 118 9.11 5.41 -1.34
CA SER A 118 9.98 6.25 -0.50
C SER A 118 9.20 7.08 0.52
N LEU A 119 7.91 7.36 0.25
CA LEU A 119 7.03 8.07 1.17
C LEU A 119 6.67 7.26 2.42
N LYS A 120 6.82 5.94 2.39
CA LYS A 120 6.59 5.07 3.55
C LYS A 120 7.85 4.86 4.39
N ASN A 121 9.00 5.25 3.88
CA ASN A 121 10.28 4.99 4.52
C ASN A 121 10.44 5.90 5.75
N PRO A 122 10.79 5.34 6.93
CA PRO A 122 10.94 6.13 8.14
C PRO A 122 12.17 7.02 8.04
N THR A 123 12.15 8.11 8.81
CA THR A 123 13.36 8.88 9.07
C THR A 123 14.19 8.23 10.17
N PHE A 124 15.48 8.56 10.24
CA PHE A 124 16.32 8.12 11.35
C PHE A 124 15.79 8.61 12.71
N LYS A 125 15.16 9.80 12.74
CA LYS A 125 14.43 10.31 13.91
C LYS A 125 13.33 9.36 14.37
N ASP A 126 12.56 8.80 13.44
CA ASP A 126 11.47 7.85 13.77
C ASP A 126 12.04 6.56 14.37
N ILE A 127 13.18 6.09 13.86
CA ILE A 127 13.89 4.94 14.43
C ILE A 127 14.39 5.23 15.84
N CYS A 128 15.04 6.38 16.07
CA CYS A 128 15.51 6.78 17.41
C CYS A 128 14.35 6.84 18.42
N ASN A 129 13.24 7.48 18.04
CA ASN A 129 12.05 7.60 18.89
C ASN A 129 11.43 6.24 19.22
N THR A 130 11.36 5.34 18.23
CA THR A 130 10.76 4.00 18.40
C THR A 130 11.62 3.10 19.29
N LEU A 131 12.94 3.10 19.06
CA LEU A 131 13.88 2.29 19.85
C LEU A 131 14.16 2.87 21.23
N LYS A 132 13.78 4.13 21.49
CA LYS A 132 14.19 4.90 22.69
C LYS A 132 15.72 4.88 22.89
N GLY A 133 16.47 4.84 21.79
CA GLY A 133 17.93 4.75 21.80
C GLY A 133 18.59 6.10 22.07
N THR A 134 19.77 6.07 22.67
CA THR A 134 20.59 7.28 22.88
C THR A 134 21.35 7.62 21.60
N LEU A 135 21.17 8.84 21.09
CA LEU A 135 21.96 9.33 19.96
C LEU A 135 23.39 9.62 20.41
N LEU A 136 24.36 8.92 19.81
CA LEU A 136 25.79 9.15 20.10
C LEU A 136 26.34 10.37 19.34
N PHE A 137 26.03 10.48 18.05
CA PHE A 137 26.46 11.57 17.17
C PHE A 137 25.54 11.69 15.95
N GLY A 138 25.64 12.81 15.22
CA GLY A 138 24.95 13.00 13.95
C GLY A 138 23.54 13.59 14.03
N ASN A 139 23.30 14.49 14.98
CA ASN A 139 21.99 15.15 15.15
C ASN A 139 21.48 15.84 13.85
N GLN A 140 22.38 16.33 13.01
CA GLN A 140 22.05 16.97 11.73
C GLN A 140 21.50 15.96 10.70
N GLN A 141 21.76 14.66 10.87
CA GLN A 141 21.38 13.59 9.93
C GLN A 141 20.10 12.85 10.36
N LEU A 142 19.44 13.27 11.45
CA LEU A 142 18.19 12.63 11.90
C LEU A 142 17.05 12.69 10.87
N GLY A 143 17.09 13.66 9.95
CA GLY A 143 16.13 13.79 8.86
C GLY A 143 16.37 12.83 7.69
N ASN A 144 17.48 12.08 7.68
CA ASN A 144 17.76 11.11 6.63
C ASN A 144 16.67 10.04 6.60
N ARG A 145 16.17 9.75 5.39
CA ARG A 145 15.26 8.62 5.16
C ARG A 145 16.04 7.32 5.15
N ILE A 146 15.37 6.24 5.53
CA ILE A 146 15.94 4.90 5.55
C ILE A 146 15.19 4.04 4.54
N ASP A 147 15.85 3.76 3.42
CA ASP A 147 15.25 3.00 2.32
C ASP A 147 15.59 1.51 2.42
N ASN A 148 16.71 1.18 3.06
CA ASN A 148 17.25 -0.16 3.15
C ASN A 148 17.76 -0.45 4.57
N PHE A 149 17.84 -1.73 4.94
CA PHE A 149 18.41 -2.17 6.22
C PHE A 149 19.41 -3.29 5.98
N VAL A 150 20.50 -3.31 6.76
CA VAL A 150 21.49 -4.39 6.73
C VAL A 150 21.97 -4.71 8.15
N THR A 151 22.10 -6.00 8.45
CA THR A 151 22.67 -6.46 9.73
C THR A 151 24.17 -6.70 9.57
N GLY A 152 24.99 -5.96 10.33
CA GLY A 152 26.44 -6.08 10.38
C GLY A 152 26.94 -7.25 11.22
N ALA A 153 26.41 -8.46 10.99
CA ALA A 153 26.83 -9.69 11.69
C ALA A 153 27.89 -10.48 10.91
N MET A 154 28.01 -10.24 9.60
CA MET A 154 28.95 -10.92 8.71
C MET A 154 30.34 -10.26 8.69
N GLN A 155 31.31 -10.89 8.00
CA GLN A 155 32.63 -10.30 7.76
C GLN A 155 32.57 -9.06 6.86
N VAL A 156 33.51 -8.13 7.04
CA VAL A 156 33.56 -6.84 6.31
C VAL A 156 33.45 -6.98 4.78
N PRO A 157 34.19 -7.87 4.09
CA PRO A 157 34.11 -7.97 2.63
C PRO A 157 32.70 -8.30 2.14
N ASN A 158 31.99 -9.17 2.86
CA ASN A 158 30.61 -9.53 2.52
C ASN A 158 29.65 -8.40 2.85
N PHE A 159 29.83 -7.76 4.00
CA PHE A 159 29.01 -6.62 4.43
C PHE A 159 29.01 -5.47 3.42
N LEU A 160 30.17 -5.14 2.84
CA LEU A 160 30.31 -4.06 1.85
C LEU A 160 29.44 -4.28 0.60
N ASN A 161 29.18 -5.54 0.22
CA ASN A 161 28.31 -5.87 -0.93
C ASN A 161 26.83 -5.58 -0.69
N TYR A 162 26.43 -5.34 0.57
CA TYR A 162 25.05 -5.04 0.95
C TYR A 162 24.82 -3.55 1.21
N LEU A 163 25.84 -2.70 1.04
CA LEU A 163 25.67 -1.25 1.12
C LEU A 163 24.84 -0.74 -0.07
N LYS A 164 23.82 0.04 0.25
CA LYS A 164 22.90 0.69 -0.68
C LYS A 164 22.66 2.12 -0.22
N ASP A 165 22.17 2.97 -1.11
CA ASP A 165 21.77 4.32 -0.71
C ASP A 165 20.73 4.28 0.41
N ASN A 166 20.89 5.21 1.36
CA ASN A 166 19.99 5.37 2.50
C ASN A 166 19.83 4.09 3.33
N VAL A 167 20.89 3.29 3.44
CA VAL A 167 20.88 2.07 4.27
C VAL A 167 21.09 2.37 5.75
N LEU A 168 20.27 1.78 6.60
CA LEU A 168 20.50 1.67 8.04
C LEU A 168 21.30 0.41 8.33
N ILE A 169 22.45 0.57 8.98
CA ILE A 169 23.26 -0.55 9.44
C ILE A 169 22.90 -0.86 10.89
N VAL A 170 22.57 -2.11 11.19
CA VAL A 170 22.32 -2.59 12.55
C VAL A 170 23.41 -3.58 12.92
N THR A 171 24.23 -3.28 13.93
CA THR A 171 25.36 -4.14 14.31
C THR A 171 25.60 -4.10 15.82
N PRO A 172 26.11 -5.18 16.44
CA PRO A 172 26.55 -5.14 17.82
C PRO A 172 27.62 -4.06 18.09
N GLY A 173 27.60 -3.46 19.29
CA GLY A 173 28.54 -2.40 19.66
C GLY A 173 30.02 -2.82 19.70
N ASP A 174 30.30 -4.11 19.83
CA ASP A 174 31.65 -4.71 19.83
C ASP A 174 32.18 -5.00 18.41
N ARG A 175 31.35 -4.85 17.36
CA ARG A 175 31.75 -4.98 15.95
C ARG A 175 32.43 -3.73 15.41
N GLY A 176 33.56 -3.37 16.01
CA GLY A 176 34.37 -2.21 15.62
C GLY A 176 34.81 -2.24 14.16
N ASP A 177 35.09 -3.42 13.61
CA ASP A 177 35.44 -3.62 12.19
C ASP A 177 34.33 -3.15 11.23
N ILE A 178 33.07 -3.45 11.52
CA ILE A 178 31.91 -3.02 10.72
C ILE A 178 31.67 -1.53 10.88
N ILE A 179 31.77 -1.02 12.10
CA ILE A 179 31.56 0.41 12.38
C ILE A 179 32.58 1.25 11.59
N ILE A 180 33.86 0.87 11.63
CA ILE A 180 34.92 1.57 10.87
C ILE A 180 34.70 1.40 9.38
N ALA A 181 34.41 0.18 8.89
CA ALA A 181 34.16 -0.05 7.47
C ALA A 181 32.97 0.80 6.95
N ALA A 182 31.89 0.90 7.71
CA ALA A 182 30.72 1.70 7.38
C ALA A 182 31.05 3.21 7.32
N LEU A 183 31.79 3.72 8.30
CA LEU A 183 32.22 5.13 8.31
C LEU A 183 33.13 5.46 7.12
N GLN A 184 34.07 4.57 6.78
CA GLN A 184 34.96 4.73 5.63
C GLN A 184 34.19 4.63 4.31
N ALA A 185 33.28 3.66 4.18
CA ALA A 185 32.43 3.53 3.01
C ALA A 185 31.59 4.80 2.79
N ASN A 186 31.02 5.37 3.86
CA ASN A 186 30.22 6.59 3.76
C ASN A 186 31.03 7.82 3.30
N GLN A 187 32.32 7.88 3.58
CA GLN A 187 33.21 8.96 3.13
C GLN A 187 33.73 8.75 1.71
N SER A 188 33.76 7.50 1.24
CA SER A 188 34.22 7.14 -0.10
C SER A 188 33.22 7.58 -1.18
N SER A 189 33.73 7.93 -2.36
CA SER A 189 32.93 8.10 -3.58
C SER A 189 32.61 6.78 -4.27
N SER A 190 33.29 5.69 -3.90
CA SER A 190 33.12 4.36 -4.49
C SER A 190 31.98 3.56 -3.84
N TYR A 191 31.38 4.07 -2.76
CA TYR A 191 30.30 3.41 -2.05
C TYR A 191 29.08 4.33 -1.88
N PRO A 192 27.86 3.77 -1.83
CA PRO A 192 26.63 4.51 -1.55
C PRO A 192 26.66 5.22 -0.18
N LYS A 193 25.86 6.28 -0.04
CA LYS A 193 25.73 6.98 1.24
C LYS A 193 24.85 6.18 2.20
N ILE A 194 25.31 6.05 3.45
CA ILE A 194 24.55 5.36 4.50
C ILE A 194 23.63 6.34 5.21
N ALA A 195 22.44 5.89 5.60
CA ALA A 195 21.50 6.71 6.38
C ALA A 195 21.99 6.86 7.84
N GLY A 196 22.56 5.80 8.40
CA GLY A 196 23.21 5.81 9.71
C GLY A 196 23.45 4.39 10.26
N ILE A 197 23.88 4.33 11.52
CA ILE A 197 24.24 3.08 12.20
C ILE A 197 23.49 3.00 13.53
N VAL A 198 22.84 1.87 13.79
CA VAL A 198 22.26 1.50 15.08
C VAL A 198 23.15 0.45 15.71
N LEU A 199 23.62 0.73 16.92
CA LEU A 199 24.39 -0.20 17.73
C LEU A 199 23.43 -0.94 18.65
N THR A 200 23.38 -2.26 18.52
CA THR A 200 22.65 -3.11 19.48
C THR A 200 23.57 -3.42 20.66
N ALA A 201 22.99 -3.53 21.86
CA ALA A 201 23.70 -4.13 22.98
C ALA A 201 23.99 -5.59 22.59
N GLY A 202 25.27 -5.95 22.51
CA GLY A 202 25.71 -7.33 22.51
C GLY A 202 25.50 -7.94 23.88
#